data_AF-A0A7V9BMA8-F1
#
_entry.id   AF-A0A7V9BMA8-F1
#
_cell.length_a   1.000
_cell.length_b   1.000
_cell.length_c   1.000
_cell.angle_alpha   90.00
_cell.angle_beta   90.00
_cell.angle_gamma   90.00
#
_symmetry.space_group_name_H-M   'P 1'
#
loop_
_entity.id
_entity.type
_entity.pdbx_description
1 polymer ?
#
loop_
_entity_poly.entity_id
_entity_poly.type
_entity_poly.pdbx_seq_one_letter_code
_entity_poly.pdbx_strand_id
1 'polypeptide(L)'
;MASGRATELLADVWALLGGDPAELARLELSGPADTLPSTLQVTATASAAVAASLLAASETSGADAALDTRQVAVAIRSEHHLLRDGASMGDPLDPLSAFYPTADGWLRLHGNYPWHRDAALRVLGCGPAHAEVAAAVLRWPDRELEDALHAAGGVASAVRSEPQWRESEQAQAAAELPLLEVRQIGDAAPRAPRRPRVLDLTRVIAGPVATRTLAVHGADVLRIDA
;
A
#
# COMPACT_ATOMS: atom_id res chain seq x y z
N MET A 1 2.02 7.82 26.68
CA MET A 1 1.64 9.04 25.92
C MET A 1 2.45 9.07 24.64
N ALA A 2 1.90 8.44 23.61
CA ALA A 2 2.63 8.03 22.43
C ALA A 2 1.71 8.15 21.19
N SER A 3 0.92 9.22 21.11
CA SER A 3 0.01 9.50 19.99
C SER A 3 0.40 10.73 19.17
N GLY A 4 1.39 11.52 19.61
CA GLY A 4 1.71 12.83 19.04
C GLY A 4 1.98 12.81 17.53
N ARG A 5 2.82 11.87 17.06
CA ARG A 5 3.14 11.80 15.63
C ARG A 5 1.96 11.41 14.74
N ALA A 6 1.09 10.53 15.23
CA ALA A 6 -0.12 10.15 14.50
C ALA A 6 -1.10 11.33 14.40
N THR A 7 -1.24 12.11 15.48
CA THR A 7 -2.06 13.33 15.50
C THR A 7 -1.52 14.41 14.58
N GLU A 8 -0.21 14.63 14.56
CA GLU A 8 0.44 15.56 13.61
C GLU A 8 0.17 15.16 12.16
N LEU A 9 0.45 13.90 11.80
CA LEU A 9 0.22 13.40 10.45
C LEU A 9 -1.26 13.43 10.06
N LEU A 10 -2.17 13.18 11.00
CA LEU A 10 -3.60 13.33 10.76
C LEU A 10 -3.95 14.78 10.39
N ALA A 11 -3.44 15.76 11.14
CA ALA A 11 -3.71 17.16 10.85
C ALA A 11 -3.19 17.56 9.46
N ASP A 12 -2.00 17.08 9.08
CA ASP A 12 -1.43 17.30 7.74
C ASP A 12 -2.30 16.68 6.64
N VAL A 13 -2.71 15.42 6.80
CA VAL A 13 -3.58 14.72 5.83
C VAL A 13 -4.94 15.39 5.74
N TRP A 14 -5.53 15.81 6.86
CA TRP A 14 -6.83 16.47 6.90
C TRP A 14 -6.79 17.83 6.20
N ALA A 15 -5.73 18.61 6.41
CA ALA A 15 -5.52 19.87 5.71
C ALA A 15 -5.35 19.66 4.20
N LEU A 16 -4.60 18.63 3.79
CA LEU A 16 -4.44 18.27 2.37
C LEU A 16 -5.77 17.87 1.70
N LEU A 17 -6.69 17.25 2.44
CA LEU A 17 -8.04 16.93 1.98
C LEU A 17 -8.98 18.15 1.93
N GLY A 18 -8.54 19.31 2.43
CA GLY A 18 -9.36 20.52 2.53
C GLY A 18 -10.38 20.49 3.68
N GLY A 19 -10.17 19.63 4.68
CA GLY A 19 -11.06 19.51 5.83
C GLY A 19 -10.95 20.68 6.80
N ASP A 20 -12.02 20.96 7.54
CA ASP A 20 -12.03 21.99 8.59
C ASP A 20 -11.21 21.51 9.80
N PRO A 21 -10.16 22.23 10.24
CA PRO A 21 -9.37 21.86 11.41
C PRO A 21 -10.20 21.69 12.70
N ALA A 22 -11.35 22.35 12.83
CA ALA A 22 -12.22 22.21 14.00
C ALA A 22 -12.76 20.78 14.15
N GLU A 23 -12.93 20.05 13.04
CA GLU A 23 -13.46 18.69 13.01
C GLU A 23 -12.50 17.68 13.66
N LEU A 24 -11.19 17.99 13.71
CA LEU A 24 -10.20 17.14 14.37
C LEU A 24 -10.49 16.94 15.87
N ALA A 25 -11.20 17.88 16.51
CA ALA A 25 -11.61 17.76 17.90
C ALA A 25 -12.62 16.63 18.15
N ARG A 26 -13.32 16.17 17.10
CA ARG A 26 -14.27 15.04 17.17
C ARG A 26 -13.60 13.67 17.14
N LEU A 27 -12.28 13.61 16.97
CA LEU A 27 -11.54 12.36 16.85
C LEU A 27 -10.59 12.14 18.03
N GLU A 28 -10.82 11.07 18.78
CA GLU A 28 -9.90 10.61 19.83
C GLU A 28 -8.94 9.55 19.28
N LEU A 29 -7.63 9.81 19.38
CA LEU A 29 -6.57 8.84 19.08
C LEU A 29 -5.93 8.32 20.36
N SER A 30 -5.96 7.00 20.55
CA SER A 30 -5.47 6.31 21.74
C SER A 30 -4.53 5.14 21.39
N GLY A 31 -3.86 4.57 22.40
CA GLY A 31 -2.94 3.44 22.24
C GLY A 31 -1.44 3.81 22.18
N PRO A 32 -0.56 2.81 22.00
CA PRO A 32 0.90 3.02 21.89
C PRO A 32 1.32 3.70 20.57
N ALA A 33 2.48 4.39 20.56
CA ALA A 33 3.05 4.98 19.33
C ALA A 33 3.45 3.92 18.32
N ASP A 34 3.90 2.77 18.83
CA ASP A 34 4.51 1.73 18.04
C ASP A 34 3.75 0.43 18.28
N THR A 35 2.94 0.05 17.29
CA THR A 35 2.19 -1.23 17.25
C THR A 35 2.52 -2.04 15.99
N LEU A 36 3.08 -1.38 14.96
CA LEU A 36 3.62 -1.96 13.74
C LEU A 36 5.15 -1.79 13.74
N PRO A 37 5.93 -2.86 13.97
CA PRO A 37 7.39 -2.78 14.00
C PRO A 37 7.93 -2.46 12.61
N SER A 38 8.63 -1.34 12.48
CA SER A 38 9.26 -0.90 11.23
C SER A 38 10.35 0.13 11.54
N THR A 39 11.30 0.28 10.62
CA THR A 39 12.25 1.42 10.64
C THR A 39 11.59 2.73 10.21
N LEU A 40 10.38 2.66 9.62
CA LEU A 40 9.56 3.79 9.23
C LEU A 40 8.41 4.00 10.23
N GLN A 41 7.81 5.19 10.23
CA GLN A 41 6.70 5.56 11.11
C GLN A 41 5.36 4.96 10.65
N VAL A 42 5.32 3.65 10.45
CA VAL A 42 4.17 2.94 9.87
C VAL A 42 2.94 3.03 10.79
N THR A 43 3.11 2.86 12.10
CA THR A 43 2.00 2.99 13.06
C THR A 43 1.34 4.37 12.96
N ALA A 44 2.13 5.43 12.96
CA ALA A 44 1.63 6.80 12.90
C ALA A 44 0.93 7.08 11.56
N THR A 45 1.57 6.69 10.44
CA THR A 45 1.03 6.92 9.09
C THR A 45 -0.27 6.16 8.85
N ALA A 46 -0.31 4.87 9.23
CA ALA A 46 -1.52 4.06 9.11
C ALA A 46 -2.65 4.59 9.99
N SER A 47 -2.34 4.99 11.23
CA SER A 47 -3.33 5.54 12.14
C SER A 47 -3.90 6.85 11.63
N ALA A 48 -3.06 7.76 11.11
CA ALA A 48 -3.49 9.02 10.50
C ALA A 48 -4.41 8.81 9.29
N ALA A 49 -4.09 7.87 8.40
CA ALA A 49 -4.92 7.56 7.24
C ALA A 49 -6.29 6.98 7.62
N VAL A 50 -6.32 6.01 8.55
CA VAL A 50 -7.58 5.41 9.04
C VAL A 50 -8.41 6.44 9.81
N ALA A 51 -7.76 7.26 10.62
CA ALA A 51 -8.36 8.38 11.36
C ALA A 51 -9.03 9.38 10.42
N ALA A 52 -8.34 9.84 9.38
CA ALA A 52 -8.88 10.76 8.39
C ALA A 52 -10.10 10.15 7.66
N SER A 53 -10.03 8.85 7.30
CA SER A 53 -11.16 8.15 6.70
C SER A 53 -12.37 8.06 7.64
N LEU A 54 -12.15 7.77 8.92
CA LEU A 54 -13.22 7.71 9.93
C LEU A 54 -13.87 9.09 10.14
N LEU A 55 -13.04 10.14 10.20
CA LEU A 55 -13.52 11.52 10.37
C LEU A 55 -14.34 11.98 9.16
N ALA A 56 -13.84 11.74 7.94
CA ALA A 56 -14.57 12.04 6.71
C ALA A 56 -15.92 11.30 6.65
N ALA A 57 -15.96 10.04 7.07
CA ALA A 57 -17.20 9.27 7.09
C ALA A 57 -18.21 9.77 8.14
N SER A 58 -17.75 10.41 9.22
CA SER A 58 -18.62 10.93 10.28
C SER A 58 -19.06 12.38 10.08
N GLU A 59 -18.53 13.11 9.08
CA GLU A 59 -18.91 14.51 8.80
C GLU A 59 -20.42 14.69 8.61
N THR A 60 -21.08 13.76 7.90
CA THR A 60 -22.51 13.89 7.62
C THR A 60 -23.38 13.70 8.87
N SER A 61 -22.93 12.90 9.84
CA SER A 61 -23.65 12.68 11.10
C SER A 61 -23.19 13.63 12.23
N GLY A 62 -22.03 14.26 12.09
CA GLY A 62 -21.37 15.02 13.15
C GLY A 62 -20.94 14.14 14.33
N ALA A 63 -20.90 12.81 14.18
CA ALA A 63 -20.63 11.90 15.29
C ALA A 63 -19.15 11.91 15.69
N ASP A 64 -18.87 11.90 16.99
CA ASP A 64 -17.52 11.69 17.50
C ASP A 64 -17.01 10.30 17.11
N ALA A 65 -15.71 10.21 16.85
CA ALA A 65 -15.02 8.99 16.48
C ALA A 65 -13.84 8.75 17.42
N ALA A 66 -13.50 7.47 17.61
CA ALA A 66 -12.34 7.07 18.40
C ALA A 66 -11.59 5.96 17.67
N LEU A 67 -10.27 6.00 17.77
CA LEU A 67 -9.37 5.03 17.14
C LEU A 67 -8.24 4.66 18.10
N ASP A 68 -8.02 3.35 18.26
CA ASP A 68 -6.88 2.82 19.03
C ASP A 68 -5.83 2.25 18.07
N THR A 69 -4.57 2.65 18.23
CA THR A 69 -3.46 2.22 17.35
C THR A 69 -3.23 0.71 17.34
N ARG A 70 -3.68 -0.03 18.36
CA ARG A 70 -3.65 -1.50 18.38
C ARG A 70 -4.68 -2.08 17.43
N GLN A 71 -5.88 -1.47 17.36
CA GLN A 71 -6.92 -1.89 16.42
C GLN A 71 -6.49 -1.62 14.98
N VAL A 72 -5.87 -0.47 14.72
CA VAL A 72 -5.26 -0.15 13.41
C VAL A 72 -4.23 -1.21 13.02
N ALA A 73 -3.35 -1.61 13.95
CA ALA A 73 -2.33 -2.61 13.69
C ALA A 73 -2.88 -4.00 13.38
N VAL A 74 -4.06 -4.35 13.89
CA VAL A 74 -4.77 -5.58 13.53
C VAL A 74 -5.45 -5.43 12.17
N ALA A 75 -6.11 -4.29 11.92
CA ALA A 75 -6.85 -4.04 10.69
C ALA A 75 -5.93 -4.01 9.45
N ILE A 76 -4.77 -3.35 9.54
CA ILE A 76 -3.79 -3.23 8.45
C ILE A 76 -3.08 -4.55 8.14
N ARG A 77 -3.13 -5.53 9.06
CA ARG A 77 -2.59 -6.88 8.87
C ARG A 77 -3.67 -7.96 8.86
N SER A 78 -4.93 -7.57 8.59
CA SER A 78 -6.09 -8.45 8.76
C SER A 78 -6.00 -9.76 7.96
N GLU A 79 -5.30 -9.74 6.83
CA GLU A 79 -5.01 -10.89 5.99
C GLU A 79 -4.20 -11.98 6.72
N HIS A 80 -3.32 -11.61 7.65
CA HIS A 80 -2.56 -12.56 8.46
C HIS A 80 -3.42 -13.27 9.52
N HIS A 81 -4.61 -12.75 9.78
CA HIS A 81 -5.57 -13.30 10.74
C HIS A 81 -6.72 -14.05 10.06
N LEU A 82 -6.76 -14.04 8.73
CA LEU A 82 -7.79 -14.74 7.97
C LEU A 82 -7.59 -16.26 8.09
N LEU A 83 -8.67 -16.95 8.46
CA LEU A 83 -8.74 -18.41 8.46
C LEU A 83 -9.82 -18.86 7.49
N ARG A 84 -9.52 -19.88 6.70
CA ARG A 84 -10.48 -20.61 5.86
C ARG A 84 -10.69 -21.98 6.45
N ASP A 85 -11.92 -22.27 6.85
CA ASP A 85 -12.29 -23.53 7.50
C ASP A 85 -11.39 -23.86 8.71
N GLY A 86 -11.00 -22.81 9.46
CA GLY A 86 -10.12 -22.92 10.64
C GLY A 86 -8.62 -22.99 10.34
N ALA A 87 -8.21 -23.01 9.07
CA ALA A 87 -6.81 -23.09 8.66
C ALA A 87 -6.28 -21.76 8.10
N SER A 88 -5.00 -21.50 8.32
CA SER A 88 -4.28 -20.41 7.66
C SER A 88 -4.25 -20.65 6.14
N MET A 89 -4.38 -19.57 5.38
CA MET A 89 -4.23 -19.59 3.92
C MET A 89 -2.76 -19.70 3.46
N GLY A 90 -1.80 -19.65 4.39
CA GLY A 90 -0.37 -19.67 4.08
C GLY A 90 0.14 -18.33 3.54
N ASP A 91 1.37 -18.34 3.02
CA ASP A 91 1.94 -17.19 2.33
C ASP A 91 1.29 -17.06 0.93
N PRO A 92 0.65 -15.94 0.60
CA PRO A 92 0.05 -15.72 -0.71
C PRO A 92 1.08 -15.50 -1.83
N LEU A 93 2.37 -15.34 -1.50
CA LEU A 93 3.42 -15.06 -2.46
C LEU A 93 3.95 -16.34 -3.13
N ASP A 94 4.25 -16.26 -4.42
CA ASP A 94 5.00 -17.32 -5.10
C ASP A 94 6.40 -17.44 -4.46
N PRO A 95 6.96 -18.65 -4.26
CA PRO A 95 8.27 -18.82 -3.65
C PRO A 95 9.42 -18.10 -4.36
N LEU A 96 9.28 -17.76 -5.64
CA LEU A 96 10.24 -16.97 -6.40
C LEU A 96 10.04 -15.46 -6.22
N SER A 97 8.99 -15.01 -5.54
CA SER A 97 8.80 -13.62 -5.13
C SER A 97 9.67 -13.25 -3.93
N ALA A 98 10.98 -13.38 -4.09
CA ALA A 98 11.98 -13.27 -3.03
C ALA A 98 13.08 -12.26 -3.38
N PHE A 99 13.93 -11.99 -2.39
CA PHE A 99 15.17 -11.23 -2.57
C PHE A 99 16.31 -12.18 -2.92
N TYR A 100 17.03 -11.86 -3.99
CA TYR A 100 18.16 -12.64 -4.48
C TYR A 100 19.41 -11.77 -4.52
N PRO A 101 20.57 -12.27 -4.02
CA PRO A 101 21.84 -11.61 -4.25
C PRO A 101 22.18 -11.69 -5.74
N THR A 102 22.67 -10.59 -6.28
CA THR A 102 23.17 -10.45 -7.66
C THR A 102 24.70 -10.33 -7.62
N ALA A 103 25.34 -10.05 -8.75
CA ALA A 103 26.79 -9.90 -8.81
C ALA A 103 27.30 -8.67 -8.01
N ASP A 104 26.51 -7.61 -7.92
CA ASP A 104 26.89 -6.32 -7.33
C ASP A 104 25.86 -5.71 -6.37
N GLY A 105 24.71 -6.36 -6.17
CA GLY A 105 23.64 -5.87 -5.31
C GLY A 105 22.61 -6.94 -4.98
N TRP A 106 21.35 -6.52 -4.89
CA TRP A 106 20.21 -7.41 -4.64
C TRP A 106 19.08 -7.11 -5.60
N LEU A 107 18.32 -8.15 -5.97
CA LEU A 107 17.13 -8.04 -6.79
C LEU A 107 15.93 -8.60 -6.01
N ARG A 108 14.83 -7.86 -5.96
CA ARG A 108 13.52 -8.36 -5.56
C ARG A 108 12.78 -8.86 -6.80
N LEU A 109 12.70 -10.17 -6.98
CA LEU A 109 11.91 -10.78 -8.06
C LEU A 109 10.44 -10.82 -7.67
N HIS A 110 9.51 -10.66 -8.61
CA HIS A 110 8.07 -10.83 -8.38
C HIS A 110 7.49 -11.92 -9.31
N GLY A 111 7.26 -13.11 -8.75
CA GLY A 111 6.72 -14.30 -9.44
C GLY A 111 5.24 -14.60 -9.15
N ASN A 112 4.50 -13.75 -8.42
CA ASN A 112 3.13 -14.07 -7.97
C ASN A 112 2.13 -14.37 -9.10
N TYR A 113 2.41 -13.93 -10.32
CA TYR A 113 1.63 -14.29 -11.50
C TYR A 113 2.43 -15.26 -12.37
N PRO A 114 1.81 -16.35 -12.88
CA PRO A 114 2.50 -17.34 -13.69
C PRO A 114 3.28 -16.72 -14.86
N TRP A 115 2.71 -15.72 -15.54
CA TRP A 115 3.38 -15.05 -16.66
C TRP A 115 4.60 -14.21 -16.24
N HIS A 116 4.60 -13.59 -15.05
CA HIS A 116 5.80 -12.91 -14.51
C HIS A 116 6.88 -13.92 -14.14
N ARG A 117 6.49 -15.02 -13.50
CA ARG A 117 7.42 -16.11 -13.16
C ARG A 117 8.05 -16.71 -14.41
N ASP A 118 7.23 -17.05 -15.40
CA ASP A 118 7.70 -17.68 -16.63
C ASP A 118 8.60 -16.73 -17.44
N ALA A 119 8.33 -15.42 -17.43
CA ALA A 119 9.23 -14.41 -18.00
C ALA A 119 10.60 -14.42 -17.31
N ALA A 120 10.62 -14.48 -15.98
CA ALA A 120 11.86 -14.54 -15.22
C ALA A 120 12.68 -15.79 -15.54
N LEU A 121 12.05 -16.96 -15.59
CA LEU A 121 12.73 -18.22 -15.91
C LEU A 121 13.30 -18.22 -17.33
N ARG A 122 12.62 -17.60 -18.29
CA ARG A 122 13.14 -17.42 -19.66
C ARG A 122 14.38 -16.53 -19.70
N VAL A 123 14.37 -15.39 -19.00
CA VAL A 123 15.53 -14.48 -18.94
C VAL A 123 16.72 -15.13 -18.24
N LEU A 124 16.47 -15.83 -17.14
CA LEU A 124 17.52 -16.49 -16.35
C LEU A 124 18.04 -17.78 -17.00
N GLY A 125 17.27 -18.38 -17.93
CA GLY A 125 17.64 -19.60 -18.62
C GLY A 125 17.76 -20.81 -17.68
N CYS A 126 16.89 -20.91 -16.67
CA CYS A 126 16.97 -21.94 -15.63
C CYS A 126 15.59 -22.51 -15.25
N GLY A 127 15.58 -23.60 -14.47
CA GLY A 127 14.37 -24.18 -13.92
C GLY A 127 13.79 -23.38 -12.74
N PRO A 128 12.56 -23.70 -12.29
CA PRO A 128 11.85 -22.96 -11.24
C PRO A 128 12.37 -23.25 -9.82
N ALA A 129 13.38 -24.11 -9.67
CA ALA A 129 13.92 -24.40 -8.35
C ALA A 129 14.63 -23.16 -7.80
N HIS A 130 14.33 -22.80 -6.55
CA HIS A 130 14.90 -21.61 -5.91
C HIS A 130 16.44 -21.56 -6.00
N ALA A 131 17.11 -22.71 -5.87
CA ALA A 131 18.56 -22.81 -5.98
C ALA A 131 19.08 -22.50 -7.40
N GLU A 132 18.36 -22.94 -8.44
CA GLU A 132 18.70 -22.65 -9.84
C GLU A 132 18.51 -21.17 -10.16
N VAL A 133 17.38 -20.59 -9.73
CA VAL A 133 17.09 -19.16 -9.86
C VAL A 133 18.16 -18.33 -9.14
N ALA A 134 18.48 -18.65 -7.89
CA ALA A 134 19.51 -17.93 -7.13
C ALA A 134 20.88 -18.00 -7.81
N ALA A 135 21.29 -19.17 -8.31
CA ALA A 135 22.54 -19.33 -9.04
C ALA A 135 22.56 -18.58 -10.38
N ALA A 136 21.40 -18.40 -11.03
CA ALA A 136 21.27 -17.60 -12.23
C ALA A 136 21.36 -16.11 -11.95
N VAL A 137 20.62 -15.61 -10.95
CA VAL A 137 20.60 -14.20 -10.56
C VAL A 137 21.98 -13.70 -10.13
N LEU A 138 22.76 -14.52 -9.42
CA LEU A 138 24.13 -14.19 -8.98
C LEU A 138 25.11 -13.82 -10.11
N ARG A 139 24.81 -14.19 -11.37
CA ARG A 139 25.68 -13.92 -12.52
C ARG A 139 25.42 -12.57 -13.18
N TRP A 140 24.37 -11.87 -12.76
CA TRP A 140 23.96 -10.61 -13.37
C TRP A 140 24.25 -9.44 -12.44
N PRO A 141 24.61 -8.26 -12.98
CA PRO A 141 24.42 -7.00 -12.27
C PRO A 141 22.94 -6.73 -12.00
N ASP A 142 22.59 -6.12 -10.86
CA ASP A 142 21.20 -5.97 -10.44
C ASP A 142 20.33 -5.17 -11.44
N ARG A 143 20.81 -4.02 -11.92
CA ARG A 143 20.11 -3.15 -12.87
C ARG A 143 19.99 -3.76 -14.25
N GLU A 144 21.04 -4.42 -14.73
CA GLU A 144 21.00 -5.10 -16.03
C GLU A 144 19.95 -6.22 -16.02
N LEU A 145 19.82 -6.94 -14.90
CA LEU A 145 18.79 -7.96 -14.75
C LEU A 145 17.39 -7.37 -14.56
N GLU A 146 17.24 -6.29 -13.78
CA GLU A 146 15.99 -5.52 -13.67
C GLU A 146 15.47 -5.12 -15.06
N ASP A 147 16.32 -4.52 -15.89
CA ASP A 147 15.98 -4.09 -17.25
C ASP A 147 15.65 -5.27 -18.17
N ALA A 148 16.46 -6.34 -18.14
CA ALA A 148 16.21 -7.54 -18.94
C ALA A 148 14.89 -8.22 -18.58
N LEU A 149 14.55 -8.27 -17.30
CA LEU A 149 13.27 -8.83 -16.82
C LEU A 149 12.10 -7.97 -17.27
N HIS A 150 12.17 -6.64 -17.13
CA HIS A 150 11.14 -5.73 -17.61
C HIS A 150 10.94 -5.84 -19.13
N ALA A 151 12.03 -5.89 -19.91
CA ALA A 151 11.97 -6.05 -21.36
C ALA A 151 11.27 -7.36 -21.78
N ALA A 152 11.33 -8.41 -20.95
CA ALA A 152 10.68 -9.68 -21.17
C ALA A 152 9.24 -9.77 -20.61
N GLY A 153 8.70 -8.68 -20.05
CA GLY A 153 7.38 -8.64 -19.40
C GLY A 153 7.36 -9.27 -18.01
N GLY A 154 8.53 -9.49 -17.40
CA GLY A 154 8.68 -9.84 -15.99
C GLY A 154 8.61 -8.61 -15.09
N VAL A 155 8.54 -8.85 -13.78
CA VAL A 155 8.55 -7.79 -12.77
C VAL A 155 9.63 -8.09 -11.74
N ALA A 156 10.56 -7.16 -11.58
CA ALA A 156 11.58 -7.22 -10.56
C ALA A 156 12.04 -5.81 -10.18
N SER A 157 12.78 -5.69 -9.09
CA SER A 157 13.36 -4.41 -8.71
C SER A 157 14.76 -4.58 -8.14
N ALA A 158 15.73 -3.84 -8.66
CA ALA A 158 17.04 -3.71 -8.05
C ALA A 158 16.87 -2.98 -6.71
N VAL A 159 17.41 -3.58 -5.65
CA VAL A 159 17.25 -3.08 -4.28
C VAL A 159 18.25 -1.96 -4.04
N ARG A 160 17.71 -0.77 -3.82
CA ARG A 160 18.48 0.45 -3.60
C ARG A 160 18.46 0.79 -2.11
N SER A 161 19.61 1.17 -1.56
CA SER A 161 19.67 1.85 -0.26
C SER A 161 18.98 3.22 -0.33
N GLU A 162 18.65 3.79 0.81
CA GLU A 162 17.99 5.09 0.87
C GLU A 162 18.81 6.21 0.17
N PRO A 163 20.15 6.33 0.36
CA PRO A 163 20.94 7.31 -0.40
C PRO A 163 20.89 7.07 -1.91
N GLN A 164 21.05 5.82 -2.35
CA GLN A 164 20.98 5.46 -3.78
C GLN A 164 19.60 5.78 -4.38
N TRP A 165 18.52 5.59 -3.62
CA TRP A 165 17.18 5.98 -4.06
C TRP A 165 17.07 7.50 -4.17
N ARG A 166 17.48 8.26 -3.16
CA ARG A 166 17.40 9.74 -3.15
C ARG A 166 18.13 10.40 -4.31
N GLU A 167 19.21 9.77 -4.79
CA GLU A 167 19.99 10.24 -5.94
C GLU A 167 19.39 9.87 -7.30
N SER A 168 18.35 9.01 -7.34
CA SER A 168 17.73 8.55 -8.58
C SER A 168 16.80 9.60 -9.22
N GLU A 169 16.64 9.52 -10.54
CA GLU A 169 15.69 10.36 -11.29
C GLU A 169 14.25 10.16 -10.79
N GLN A 170 13.89 8.95 -10.39
CA GLN A 170 12.56 8.63 -9.86
C GLN A 170 12.30 9.33 -8.53
N ALA A 171 13.28 9.40 -7.64
CA ALA A 171 13.13 10.12 -6.37
C ALA A 171 13.03 11.64 -6.58
N GLN A 172 13.81 12.19 -7.52
CA GLN A 172 13.73 13.61 -7.89
C GLN A 172 12.35 13.95 -8.45
N ALA A 173 11.85 13.15 -9.41
CA ALA A 173 10.51 13.33 -9.96
C ALA A 173 9.41 13.18 -8.89
N ALA A 174 9.53 12.21 -7.99
CA ALA A 174 8.57 12.01 -6.91
C ALA A 174 8.56 13.19 -5.91
N ALA A 175 9.71 13.83 -5.66
CA ALA A 175 9.81 14.96 -4.76
C ALA A 175 9.13 16.24 -5.28
N GLU A 176 8.90 16.34 -6.59
CA GLU A 176 8.16 17.45 -7.21
C GLU A 176 6.63 17.27 -7.13
N LEU A 177 6.15 16.06 -6.84
CA LEU A 177 4.73 15.74 -6.77
C LEU A 177 4.16 16.03 -5.37
N PRO A 178 2.93 16.54 -5.27
CA PRO A 178 2.26 16.68 -3.98
C PRO A 178 1.96 15.29 -3.38
N LEU A 179 1.95 15.19 -2.05
CA LEU A 179 1.57 13.96 -1.35
C LEU A 179 0.14 13.51 -1.69
N LEU A 180 -0.76 14.47 -1.90
CA LEU A 180 -2.15 14.25 -2.31
C LEU A 180 -2.54 15.30 -3.35
N GLU A 181 -3.13 14.84 -4.45
CA GLU A 181 -3.74 15.71 -5.47
C GLU A 181 -5.24 15.46 -5.53
N VAL A 182 -6.04 16.51 -5.33
CA VAL A 182 -7.50 16.48 -5.54
C VAL A 182 -7.81 17.29 -6.79
N ARG A 183 -8.27 16.60 -7.84
CA ARG A 183 -8.62 17.24 -9.12
C ARG A 183 -10.13 17.22 -9.34
N GLN A 184 -10.74 18.40 -9.38
CA GLN A 184 -12.14 18.54 -9.75
C GLN A 184 -12.34 18.27 -11.25
N ILE A 185 -13.26 17.37 -11.57
CA ILE A 185 -13.63 17.05 -12.96
C ILE A 185 -15.03 17.61 -13.21
N GLY A 186 -15.12 18.66 -14.04
CA GLY A 186 -16.36 19.38 -14.33
C GLY A 186 -16.72 20.43 -13.27
N ASP A 187 -17.83 21.14 -13.50
CA ASP A 187 -18.31 22.29 -12.70
C ASP A 187 -19.63 22.01 -11.97
N ALA A 188 -20.11 20.76 -12.01
CA ALA A 188 -21.34 20.38 -11.36
C ALA A 188 -21.27 20.58 -9.84
N ALA A 189 -22.31 21.20 -9.28
CA ALA A 189 -22.42 21.38 -7.84
C ALA A 189 -22.36 20.02 -7.11
N PRO A 190 -21.64 19.92 -5.96
CA PRO A 190 -21.61 18.72 -5.14
C PRO A 190 -23.03 18.27 -4.78
N ARG A 191 -23.32 16.98 -4.94
CA ARG A 191 -24.58 16.39 -4.47
C ARG A 191 -24.37 15.89 -3.05
N ALA A 192 -25.31 16.17 -2.15
CA ALA A 192 -25.30 15.59 -0.81
C ALA A 192 -25.21 14.05 -0.92
N PRO A 193 -24.22 13.40 -0.29
CA PRO A 193 -23.95 11.99 -0.50
C PRO A 193 -24.99 11.14 0.22
N ARG A 194 -26.15 10.92 -0.39
CA ARG A 194 -27.02 9.81 0.00
C ARG A 194 -26.57 8.57 -0.78
N ARG A 195 -25.73 7.74 -0.14
CA ARG A 195 -25.23 6.46 -0.67
C ARG A 195 -24.53 6.60 -2.02
N PRO A 196 -23.26 7.05 -2.06
CA PRO A 196 -22.54 7.19 -3.32
C PRO A 196 -22.41 5.83 -4.01
N ARG A 197 -22.61 5.81 -5.34
CA ARG A 197 -22.38 4.62 -6.16
C ARG A 197 -20.94 4.62 -6.63
N VAL A 198 -20.22 3.54 -6.36
CA VAL A 198 -18.79 3.40 -6.68
C VAL A 198 -18.61 2.21 -7.61
N LEU A 199 -17.99 2.46 -8.77
CA LEU A 199 -17.55 1.40 -9.67
C LEU A 199 -16.07 1.13 -9.41
N ASP A 200 -15.76 -0.06 -8.92
CA ASP A 200 -14.41 -0.52 -8.68
C ASP A 200 -13.91 -1.34 -9.88
N LEU A 201 -12.97 -0.77 -10.63
CA LEU A 201 -12.25 -1.39 -11.76
C LEU A 201 -10.80 -1.75 -11.39
N THR A 202 -10.51 -1.85 -10.09
CA THR A 202 -9.19 -2.19 -9.58
C THR A 202 -9.12 -3.67 -9.24
N ARG A 203 -7.89 -4.20 -9.18
CA ARG A 203 -7.66 -5.64 -8.97
C ARG A 203 -7.05 -5.95 -7.60
N VAL A 204 -5.96 -5.26 -7.27
CA VAL A 204 -5.06 -5.67 -6.17
C VAL A 204 -5.02 -4.62 -5.07
N ILE A 205 -5.18 -5.09 -3.82
CA ILE A 205 -4.93 -4.41 -2.54
C ILE A 205 -5.53 -3.00 -2.41
N ALA A 206 -4.86 -1.96 -2.90
CA ALA A 206 -5.18 -0.58 -2.57
C ALA A 206 -6.60 -0.19 -3.00
N GLY A 207 -6.95 -0.44 -4.26
CA GLY A 207 -8.29 -0.14 -4.77
C GLY A 207 -9.40 -0.97 -4.10
N PRO A 208 -9.27 -2.30 -4.01
CA PRO A 208 -10.23 -3.14 -3.28
C PRO A 208 -10.43 -2.78 -1.82
N VAL A 209 -9.36 -2.40 -1.12
CA VAL A 209 -9.43 -1.98 0.28
C VAL A 209 -10.13 -0.64 0.39
N ALA A 210 -9.80 0.32 -0.48
CA ALA A 210 -10.46 1.63 -0.51
C ALA A 210 -11.97 1.49 -0.76
N THR A 211 -12.38 0.70 -1.75
CA THR A 211 -13.80 0.54 -2.10
C THR A 211 -14.54 -0.27 -1.04
N ARG A 212 -13.92 -1.28 -0.43
CA ARG A 212 -14.46 -1.95 0.77
C ARG A 212 -14.70 -0.97 1.91
N THR A 213 -13.77 -0.07 2.20
CA THR A 213 -13.92 0.96 3.23
C THR A 213 -15.09 1.90 2.92
N LEU A 214 -15.22 2.34 1.67
CA LEU A 214 -16.38 3.13 1.24
C LEU A 214 -17.71 2.38 1.42
N ALA A 215 -17.75 1.08 1.11
CA ALA A 215 -18.93 0.25 1.31
C ALA A 215 -19.34 0.17 2.79
N VAL A 216 -18.36 0.01 3.70
CA VAL A 216 -18.60 0.04 5.15
C VAL A 216 -19.21 1.37 5.59
N HIS A 217 -18.84 2.47 4.94
CA HIS A 217 -19.41 3.80 5.18
C HIS A 217 -20.69 4.10 4.38
N GLY A 218 -21.31 3.08 3.77
CA GLY A 218 -22.64 3.18 3.16
C GLY A 218 -22.64 3.52 1.68
N ALA A 219 -21.50 3.42 0.99
CA ALA A 219 -21.47 3.45 -0.48
C ALA A 219 -22.03 2.16 -1.08
N ASP A 220 -22.70 2.28 -2.23
CA ASP A 220 -23.11 1.14 -3.05
C ASP A 220 -21.97 0.83 -4.04
N VAL A 221 -21.19 -0.21 -3.73
CA VAL A 221 -19.98 -0.57 -4.48
C VAL A 221 -20.27 -1.74 -5.44
N LEU A 222 -20.02 -1.53 -6.72
CA LEU A 222 -19.96 -2.59 -7.73
C LEU A 222 -18.49 -2.79 -8.13
N ARG A 223 -17.93 -3.95 -7.79
CA ARG A 223 -16.61 -4.35 -8.28
C ARG A 223 -16.75 -5.25 -9.50
N ILE A 224 -16.01 -4.92 -10.55
CA ILE A 224 -15.85 -5.77 -11.73
C ILE A 224 -14.43 -6.31 -11.70
N ASP A 225 -14.29 -7.63 -11.68
CA ASP A 225 -13.01 -8.32 -11.67
C ASP A 225 -13.02 -9.47 -12.69
N ALA A 226 -11.83 -9.92 -13.10
CA ALA A 226 -11.60 -10.91 -14.16
C ALA A 226 -10.96 -12.20 -13.65
#